data_AF-A0A1B8TFI8-F1
#
_entry.id   AF-A0A1B8TFI8-F1
#
_cell.length_a   1.000
_cell.length_b   1.000
_cell.length_c   1.000
_cell.angle_alpha   90.00
_cell.angle_beta   90.00
_cell.angle_gamma   90.00
#
_symmetry.space_group_name_H-M   'P 1'
#
loop_
_entity.id
_entity.type
_entity.pdbx_description
1 polymer ?
#
loop_
_entity_poly.entity_id
_entity_poly.type
_entity_poly.pdbx_seq_one_letter_code
_entity_poly.pdbx_strand_id
1 'polypeptide(L)'
;MTSAERYSAAGADVFTERQRQIHVEGFSLEHDDEHNRGELAIAAACYAEEAFCQLRVPDRLPEISQIVPMLWPWDPSWWKPSLDARKNLVKAGALTLAAIGVIDRAIERELLEPSHD
;
A
#
# COMPACT_ATOMS: atom_id res chain seq x y z
N MET A 1 22.37 15.69 4.08
CA MET A 1 21.62 14.64 4.79
C MET A 1 22.41 13.35 4.77
N THR A 2 22.63 12.76 5.93
CA THR A 2 23.26 11.45 6.10
C THR A 2 22.33 10.33 5.59
N SER A 3 22.86 9.13 5.35
CA SER A 3 22.03 7.98 4.95
C SER A 3 20.96 7.64 6.00
N ALA A 4 21.29 7.76 7.28
CA ALA A 4 20.34 7.56 8.39
C ALA A 4 19.20 8.60 8.38
N GLU A 5 19.51 9.87 8.10
CA GLU A 5 18.49 10.93 7.96
C GLU A 5 17.56 10.70 6.76
N ARG A 6 18.06 10.13 5.66
CA ARG A 6 17.22 9.79 4.49
C ARG A 6 16.30 8.61 4.73
N TYR A 7 16.76 7.57 5.45
CA TYR A 7 15.89 6.45 5.84
C TYR A 7 14.78 6.90 6.81
N SER A 8 15.10 7.83 7.72
CA SER A 8 14.11 8.45 8.61
C SER A 8 13.03 9.20 7.83
N ALA A 9 13.40 9.95 6.77
CA ALA A 9 12.44 10.65 5.91
C ALA A 9 11.57 9.70 5.07
N ALA A 10 12.15 8.65 4.48
CA ALA A 10 11.39 7.69 3.68
C ALA A 10 10.37 6.91 4.54
N GLY A 11 10.77 6.48 5.74
CA GLY A 11 9.86 5.85 6.68
C GLY A 11 8.73 6.79 7.13
N ALA A 12 9.07 8.05 7.45
CA ALA A 12 8.08 9.06 7.84
C ALA A 12 7.03 9.31 6.74
N ASP A 13 7.43 9.31 5.47
CA ASP A 13 6.48 9.49 4.36
C ASP A 13 5.52 8.31 4.19
N VAL A 14 6.01 7.08 4.39
CA VAL A 14 5.15 5.88 4.40
C VAL A 14 4.11 5.97 5.52
N PHE A 15 4.54 6.34 6.73
CA PHE A 15 3.61 6.57 7.84
C PHE A 15 2.62 7.70 7.55
N THR A 16 3.09 8.80 6.96
CA THR A 16 2.22 9.93 6.58
C THR A 16 1.17 9.53 5.56
N GLU A 17 1.54 8.75 4.54
CA GLU A 17 0.57 8.24 3.56
C GLU A 17 -0.41 7.26 4.20
N ARG A 18 0.02 6.39 5.13
CA ARG A 18 -0.90 5.52 5.87
C ARG A 18 -1.89 6.34 6.70
N GLN A 19 -1.43 7.39 7.38
CA GLN A 19 -2.30 8.30 8.11
C GLN A 19 -3.29 9.01 7.18
N ARG A 20 -2.86 9.42 5.97
CA ARG A 20 -3.74 10.01 4.96
C ARG A 20 -4.81 9.01 4.49
N GLN A 21 -4.44 7.76 4.20
CA GLN A 21 -5.40 6.70 3.84
C GLN A 21 -6.48 6.52 4.91
N ILE A 22 -6.10 6.50 6.19
CA ILE A 22 -7.04 6.38 7.30
C ILE A 22 -7.95 7.62 7.40
N HIS A 23 -7.36 8.83 7.45
CA HIS A 23 -8.11 10.04 7.81
C HIS A 23 -8.83 10.71 6.64
N VAL A 24 -8.32 10.54 5.42
CA VAL A 24 -8.86 11.21 4.22
C VAL A 24 -9.72 10.25 3.41
N GLU A 25 -9.28 9.01 3.23
CA GLU A 25 -10.04 8.00 2.46
C GLU A 25 -10.99 7.17 3.33
N GLY A 26 -10.86 7.24 4.66
CA GLY A 26 -11.69 6.48 5.60
C GLY A 26 -11.30 5.01 5.73
N PHE A 27 -10.10 4.63 5.28
CA PHE A 27 -9.60 3.25 5.36
C PHE A 27 -9.10 2.94 6.77
N SER A 28 -10.04 2.82 7.72
CA SER A 28 -9.76 2.48 9.11
C SER A 28 -9.13 1.09 9.25
N LEU A 29 -8.67 0.75 10.46
CA LEU A 29 -8.12 -0.58 10.73
C LEU A 29 -9.19 -1.67 10.58
N GLU A 30 -10.42 -1.37 10.93
CA GLU A 30 -11.58 -2.26 10.78
C GLU A 30 -11.92 -2.45 9.29
N HIS A 31 -11.88 -1.36 8.50
CA HIS A 31 -12.02 -1.46 7.04
C HIS A 31 -10.92 -2.36 6.45
N ASP A 32 -9.66 -2.18 6.87
CA ASP A 32 -8.56 -3.03 6.40
C ASP A 32 -8.80 -4.52 6.74
N ASP A 33 -9.37 -4.81 7.92
CA ASP A 33 -9.68 -6.18 8.36
C ASP A 33 -10.74 -6.88 7.49
N GLU A 34 -11.56 -6.12 6.74
CA GLU A 34 -12.48 -6.65 5.73
C GLU A 34 -11.72 -7.14 4.47
N HIS A 35 -10.46 -6.70 4.27
CA HIS A 35 -9.58 -7.04 3.15
C HIS A 35 -8.48 -8.03 3.56
N ASN A 36 -8.88 -9.11 4.23
CA ASN A 36 -7.99 -10.07 4.87
C ASN A 36 -7.53 -11.26 4.00
N ARG A 37 -7.83 -11.25 2.70
CA ARG A 37 -7.45 -12.32 1.76
C ARG A 37 -6.30 -11.90 0.83
N GLY A 38 -5.53 -10.90 1.26
CA GLY A 38 -4.34 -10.43 0.56
C GLY A 38 -4.59 -9.27 -0.41
N GLU A 39 -5.79 -8.69 -0.43
CA GLU A 39 -6.15 -7.56 -1.30
C GLU A 39 -5.23 -6.35 -1.04
N LEU A 40 -4.96 -6.01 0.22
CA LEU A 40 -4.03 -4.92 0.56
C LEU A 40 -2.60 -5.21 0.07
N ALA A 41 -2.15 -6.47 0.16
CA ALA A 41 -0.81 -6.87 -0.26
C ALA A 41 -0.67 -6.83 -1.79
N ILE A 42 -1.69 -7.30 -2.54
CA ILE A 42 -1.62 -7.27 -4.01
C ILE A 42 -1.79 -5.84 -4.54
N ALA A 43 -2.58 -4.99 -3.88
CA ALA A 43 -2.66 -3.56 -4.19
C ALA A 43 -1.30 -2.87 -3.96
N ALA A 44 -0.58 -3.21 -2.89
CA ALA A 44 0.77 -2.72 -2.65
C ALA A 44 1.73 -3.12 -3.78
N ALA A 45 1.67 -4.38 -4.21
CA ALA A 45 2.48 -4.89 -5.31
C ALA A 45 2.21 -4.14 -6.63
N CYS A 46 0.94 -3.85 -6.94
CA CYS A 46 0.55 -3.06 -8.12
C CYS A 46 1.21 -1.66 -8.14
N TYR A 47 1.20 -0.95 -7.02
CA TYR A 47 1.89 0.35 -6.95
C TYR A 47 3.42 0.23 -7.03
N ALA A 48 4.00 -0.84 -6.46
CA ALA A 48 5.44 -1.09 -6.56
C ALA A 48 5.85 -1.45 -8.00
N GLU A 49 5.04 -2.23 -8.73
CA GLU A 49 5.25 -2.55 -10.14
C GLU A 49 5.17 -1.30 -11.02
N GLU A 50 4.19 -0.43 -10.77
CA GLU A 50 4.08 0.83 -11.52
C GLU A 50 5.33 1.72 -11.30
N ALA A 51 5.81 1.82 -10.07
CA ALA A 51 7.07 2.50 -9.77
C ALA A 51 8.27 1.85 -10.49
N PHE A 52 8.34 0.52 -10.51
CA PHE A 52 9.38 -0.21 -11.25
C PHE A 52 9.35 0.12 -12.74
N CYS A 53 8.16 0.12 -13.36
CA CYS A 53 8.00 0.46 -14.77
C CYS A 53 8.40 1.91 -15.08
N GLN A 54 8.07 2.86 -14.19
CA GLN A 54 8.50 4.26 -14.28
C GLN A 54 10.02 4.41 -14.21
N LEU A 55 10.68 3.72 -13.27
CA LEU A 55 12.13 3.79 -13.11
C LEU A 55 12.87 3.10 -14.25
N ARG A 56 12.31 2.03 -14.82
CA ARG A 56 12.90 1.29 -15.94
C ARG A 56 12.81 2.05 -17.26
N VAL A 57 11.76 2.85 -17.46
CA VAL A 57 11.52 3.62 -18.68
C VAL A 57 11.14 5.06 -18.32
N PRO A 58 12.13 5.94 -18.03
CA PRO A 58 11.87 7.30 -17.55
C PRO A 58 11.07 8.17 -18.53
N ASP A 59 11.23 7.93 -19.84
CA ASP A 59 10.55 8.68 -20.91
C ASP A 59 9.18 8.07 -21.29
N ARG A 60 8.63 7.19 -20.46
CA ARG A 60 7.30 6.59 -20.72
C ARG A 60 6.21 7.65 -20.73
N LEU A 61 5.21 7.46 -21.59
CA LEU A 61 4.02 8.30 -21.65
C LEU A 61 3.23 8.24 -20.32
N PRO A 62 2.82 9.38 -19.73
CA PRO A 62 2.04 9.43 -18.49
C PRO A 62 0.74 8.62 -18.52
N GLU A 63 0.12 8.47 -19.69
CA GLU A 63 -1.11 7.72 -19.92
C GLU A 63 -0.93 6.23 -19.61
N ILE A 64 0.27 5.69 -19.79
CA ILE A 64 0.57 4.29 -19.48
C ILE A 64 0.43 4.06 -17.97
N SER A 65 0.79 5.04 -17.14
CA SER A 65 0.63 4.93 -15.68
C SER A 65 -0.84 4.76 -15.29
N GLN A 66 -1.79 5.27 -16.08
CA GLN A 66 -3.22 5.19 -15.78
C GLN A 66 -3.84 3.81 -16.11
N ILE A 67 -3.09 2.91 -16.76
CA ILE A 67 -3.56 1.56 -17.03
C ILE A 67 -3.68 0.80 -15.71
N VAL A 68 -4.88 0.29 -15.43
CA VAL A 68 -5.17 -0.49 -14.22
C VAL A 68 -4.45 -1.84 -14.30
N PRO A 69 -3.61 -2.19 -13.31
CA PRO A 69 -2.94 -3.48 -13.29
C PRO A 69 -3.94 -4.64 -13.25
N MET A 70 -3.61 -5.74 -13.92
CA MET A 70 -4.47 -6.93 -13.99
C MET A 70 -4.79 -7.50 -12.60
N LEU A 71 -3.85 -7.39 -11.67
CA LEU A 71 -3.96 -7.90 -10.31
C LEU A 71 -4.54 -6.86 -9.33
N TRP A 72 -4.94 -5.69 -9.80
CA TRP A 72 -5.57 -4.68 -8.95
C TRP A 72 -6.88 -5.24 -8.38
N PRO A 73 -7.07 -5.24 -7.04
CA PRO A 73 -8.13 -6.02 -6.41
C PRO A 73 -9.47 -5.29 -6.32
N TRP A 74 -9.52 -4.00 -6.66
CA TRP A 74 -10.70 -3.15 -6.47
C TRP A 74 -11.19 -2.54 -7.78
N ASP A 75 -12.27 -1.76 -7.70
CA ASP A 75 -12.79 -1.05 -8.87
C ASP A 75 -11.70 -0.19 -9.54
N PRO A 76 -11.62 -0.20 -10.88
CA PRO A 76 -10.69 0.61 -11.67
C PRO A 76 -10.58 2.09 -11.25
N SER A 77 -11.67 2.71 -10.79
CA SER A 77 -11.69 4.12 -10.37
C SER A 77 -10.85 4.39 -9.11
N TRP A 78 -10.49 3.35 -8.35
CA TRP A 78 -9.59 3.45 -7.20
C TRP A 78 -8.11 3.31 -7.56
N TRP A 79 -7.79 2.93 -8.80
CA TRP A 79 -6.43 3.00 -9.29
C TRP A 79 -6.04 4.46 -9.51
N LYS A 80 -5.25 5.01 -8.58
CA LYS A 80 -4.84 6.42 -8.59
C LYS A 80 -3.32 6.52 -8.52
N PRO A 81 -2.58 6.08 -9.54
CA PRO A 81 -1.13 6.12 -9.56
C PRO A 81 -0.60 7.55 -9.64
N SER A 82 0.56 7.77 -9.04
CA SER A 82 1.33 8.99 -9.22
C SER A 82 2.18 8.89 -10.48
N LEU A 83 2.51 10.02 -11.11
CA LEU A 83 3.56 10.09 -12.15
C LEU A 83 4.98 10.04 -11.56
N ASP A 84 5.09 10.17 -10.24
CA ASP A 84 6.34 10.06 -9.48
C ASP A 84 6.44 8.66 -8.85
N ALA A 85 7.46 7.90 -9.27
CA ALA A 85 7.76 6.55 -8.80
C ALA A 85 7.97 6.48 -7.29
N ARG A 86 8.59 7.50 -6.69
CA ARG A 86 8.79 7.53 -5.24
C ARG A 86 7.45 7.57 -4.51
N LYS A 87 6.49 8.37 -5.00
CA LYS A 87 5.16 8.45 -4.38
C LYS A 87 4.39 7.13 -4.53
N ASN A 88 4.56 6.41 -5.63
CA ASN A 88 3.99 5.07 -5.78
C ASN A 88 4.60 4.07 -4.80
N LEU A 89 5.92 4.11 -4.57
CA LEU A 89 6.57 3.28 -3.53
C LEU A 89 6.10 3.65 -2.12
N VAL A 90 5.85 4.93 -1.83
CA VAL A 90 5.27 5.36 -0.55
C VAL A 90 3.86 4.80 -0.36
N LYS A 91 3.01 4.84 -1.39
CA LYS A 91 1.68 4.20 -1.38
C LYS A 91 1.77 2.69 -1.18
N ALA A 92 2.68 2.03 -1.90
CA ALA A 92 2.95 0.60 -1.74
C ALA A 92 3.36 0.28 -0.30
N GLY A 93 4.30 1.04 0.27
CA GLY A 93 4.73 0.87 1.67
C GLY A 93 3.58 1.05 2.67
N ALA A 94 2.71 2.05 2.46
CA ALA A 94 1.56 2.28 3.33
C ALA A 94 0.54 1.13 3.27
N LEU A 95 0.28 0.58 2.08
CA LEU A 95 -0.58 -0.60 1.91
C LEU A 95 0.07 -1.87 2.47
N THR A 96 1.39 -2.02 2.37
CA THR A 96 2.11 -3.12 3.04
C THR A 96 1.98 -3.03 4.56
N LEU A 97 2.09 -1.82 5.15
CA LEU A 97 1.85 -1.64 6.59
C LEU A 97 0.41 -2.02 6.98
N ALA A 98 -0.57 -1.65 6.15
CA ALA A 98 -1.97 -2.02 6.37
C ALA A 98 -2.13 -3.55 6.34
N ALA A 99 -1.58 -4.22 5.32
CA ALA A 99 -1.63 -5.68 5.18
C ALA A 99 -0.99 -6.42 6.36
N ILE A 100 0.18 -5.96 6.82
CA ILE A 100 0.83 -6.52 8.02
C ILE A 100 -0.08 -6.34 9.24
N GLY A 101 -0.66 -5.15 9.42
CA GLY A 101 -1.56 -4.88 10.54
C GLY A 101 -2.79 -5.80 10.55
N VAL A 102 -3.34 -6.16 9.39
CA VAL A 102 -4.45 -7.14 9.30
C VAL A 102 -4.00 -8.52 9.76
N ILE A 103 -2.81 -8.96 9.35
CA ILE A 103 -2.22 -10.25 9.77
C ILE A 103 -1.99 -10.26 11.28
N ASP A 104 -1.35 -9.22 11.81
CA ASP A 104 -1.05 -9.11 13.24
C ASP A 104 -2.33 -9.17 14.08
N ARG A 105 -3.36 -8.40 13.72
CA ARG A 105 -4.66 -8.41 14.42
C ARG A 105 -5.40 -9.75 14.27
N ALA A 106 -5.28 -10.42 13.12
CA ALA A 106 -5.88 -11.74 12.95
C ALA A 106 -5.23 -12.78 13.88
N ILE A 107 -3.90 -12.75 14.01
CA ILE A 107 -3.16 -13.60 14.95
C ILE A 107 -3.56 -13.28 16.40
N GLU A 108 -3.66 -11.99 16.77
CA GLU A 108 -4.10 -11.59 18.11
C GLU A 108 -5.50 -12.11 18.45
N ARG A 109 -6.45 -12.06 17.50
CA ARG A 109 -7.80 -12.61 17.68
C ARG A 109 -7.79 -14.12 17.91
N GLU A 110 -7.02 -14.86 17.11
CA GLU A 110 -6.89 -16.33 17.24
C GLU A 110 -6.27 -16.73 18.59
N LEU A 111 -5.31 -15.96 19.10
CA LEU A 111 -4.69 -16.20 20.41
C LEU A 111 -5.64 -15.90 21.59
N LEU A 112 -6.57 -14.96 21.43
CA LEU A 112 -7.53 -14.56 22.48
C LEU A 112 -8.81 -15.41 22.49
N GLU A 113 -9.17 -16.00 21.36
CA GLU A 113 -10.29 -16.94 21.21
C GLU A 113 -9.77 -18.34 20.84
N PRO A 114 -9.07 -19.04 21.75
CA PRO A 114 -8.60 -20.39 21.45
C PRO A 114 -9.80 -21.28 21.12
N SER A 115 -9.76 -21.89 19.92
CA SER A 115 -10.79 -22.80 19.41
C SER A 115 -11.32 -23.70 20.53
N HIS A 116 -12.62 -23.61 20.80
CA HIS A 116 -13.31 -24.61 21.60
C HIS A 116 -13.52 -25.86 20.74
N ASP A 117 -12.44 -26.60 20.50
CA ASP A 117 -12.50 -27.99 20.01
C ASP A 117 -12.91 -28.95 21.13
#